data_AF-A0A7S1EQN3-F1
#
_entry.id   AF-A0A7S1EQN3-F1
#
_cell.length_a   1.000
_cell.length_b   1.000
_cell.length_c   1.000
_cell.angle_alpha   90.00
_cell.angle_beta   90.00
_cell.angle_gamma   90.00
#
_symmetry.space_group_name_H-M   'P 1'
#
loop_
_entity.id
_entity.type
_entity.pdbx_description
1 polymer ?
#
loop_
_entity_poly.entity_id
_entity_poly.type
_entity_poly.pdbx_seq_one_letter_code
_entity_poly.pdbx_strand_id
1 'polypeptide(L)'
;GRSRLPGNEIQSRREQLASKVTTELQEEKKMISREGDPDFWTRVIPVEEQENAIASELYIGRRQRNRTKIFGMSDVEETGERSTGRQRRQVNTTGKAYSSSMKDTRALIKSFRKFGTWDRIADILNDADLTEVFEKSEAVRILKEAYAEAEQALVRFDQEAAEKNAGDA
;
A
#
# COMPACT_ATOMS: atom_id res chain seq x y z
N GLY A 1 23.90 -2.12 49.49
CA GLY A 1 23.94 -3.59 49.40
C GLY A 1 23.01 -4.04 48.30
N ARG A 2 23.49 -4.85 47.34
CA ARG A 2 22.65 -5.44 46.29
C ARG A 2 21.96 -6.67 46.87
N SER A 3 20.66 -6.56 47.17
CA SER A 3 19.83 -7.68 47.61
C SER A 3 19.73 -8.71 46.49
N ARG A 4 20.35 -9.88 46.69
CA ARG A 4 20.14 -11.05 45.83
C ARG A 4 18.80 -11.65 46.26
N LEU A 5 17.82 -11.64 45.37
CA LEU A 5 16.56 -12.36 45.59
C LEU A 5 16.87 -13.85 45.81
N PRO A 6 16.20 -14.52 46.77
CA PRO A 6 16.44 -15.93 47.05
C PRO A 6 16.10 -16.77 45.82
N GLY A 7 16.96 -17.75 45.51
CA GLY A 7 16.88 -18.56 44.26
C GLY A 7 15.53 -19.24 44.01
N ASN A 8 14.71 -19.42 45.05
CA ASN A 8 13.38 -20.03 44.97
C ASN A 8 12.36 -19.14 44.25
N GLU A 9 12.46 -17.80 44.36
CA GLU A 9 11.56 -16.87 43.67
C GLU A 9 11.85 -16.81 42.16
N ILE A 10 13.13 -16.99 41.79
CA ILE A 10 13.56 -17.04 40.39
C ILE A 10 13.08 -18.34 39.73
N GLN A 11 13.13 -19.46 40.46
CA GLN A 11 12.61 -20.74 39.98
C GLN A 11 11.09 -20.71 39.81
N SER A 12 10.35 -20.21 40.81
CA SER A 12 8.89 -20.09 40.74
C SER A 12 8.44 -19.17 39.59
N ARG A 13 9.15 -18.05 39.37
CA ARG A 13 8.87 -17.16 38.25
C ARG A 13 9.18 -17.79 36.89
N ARG A 14 10.23 -18.62 36.80
CA ARG A 14 10.55 -19.38 35.57
C ARG A 14 9.48 -20.43 35.27
N GLU A 15 9.00 -21.14 36.29
CA GLU A 15 7.91 -22.12 36.14
C GLU A 15 6.59 -21.46 35.75
N GLN A 16 6.27 -20.29 36.32
CA GLN A 16 5.09 -19.50 35.94
C GLN A 16 5.19 -18.92 34.53
N LEU A 17 6.38 -18.52 34.08
CA LEU A 17 6.59 -18.06 32.71
C LEU A 17 6.51 -19.24 31.73
N ALA A 18 7.08 -20.39 32.09
CA ALA A 18 6.99 -21.60 31.28
C ALA A 18 5.55 -22.08 31.11
N SER A 19 4.73 -22.04 32.17
CA SER A 19 3.30 -22.41 32.08
C SER A 19 2.45 -21.41 31.29
N LYS A 20 2.79 -20.12 31.33
CA LYS A 20 2.15 -19.10 30.47
C LYS A 20 2.51 -19.30 28.99
N VAL A 21 3.77 -19.55 28.68
CA VAL A 21 4.21 -19.80 27.30
C VAL A 21 3.58 -21.08 26.73
N THR A 22 3.44 -22.15 27.54
CA THR A 22 2.79 -23.37 27.06
C THR A 22 1.28 -23.21 26.85
N THR A 23 0.61 -22.40 27.66
CA THR A 23 -0.82 -22.11 27.50
C THR A 23 -1.08 -21.20 26.30
N GLU A 24 -0.28 -20.14 26.12
CA GLU A 24 -0.33 -19.27 24.93
C GLU A 24 -0.10 -20.05 23.63
N LEU A 25 0.90 -20.94 23.59
CA LEU A 25 1.16 -21.80 22.42
C LEU A 25 0.01 -22.78 22.13
N GLN A 26 -0.71 -23.25 23.15
CA GLN A 26 -1.88 -24.10 22.96
C GLN A 26 -3.08 -23.31 22.45
N GLU A 27 -3.26 -22.07 22.89
CA GLU A 27 -4.31 -21.17 22.41
C GLU A 27 -4.04 -20.72 20.97
N GLU A 28 -2.80 -20.36 20.62
CA GLU A 28 -2.39 -20.07 19.23
C GLU A 28 -2.64 -21.27 18.31
N LYS A 29 -2.27 -22.49 18.73
CA LYS A 29 -2.56 -23.71 17.96
C LYS A 29 -4.07 -23.96 17.78
N LYS A 30 -4.89 -23.59 18.77
CA LYS A 30 -6.36 -23.69 18.67
C LYS A 30 -6.99 -22.60 17.81
N MET A 31 -6.38 -21.41 17.74
CA MET A 31 -6.79 -20.33 16.84
C MET A 31 -6.46 -20.70 15.40
N ILE A 32 -5.26 -21.25 15.15
CA ILE A 32 -4.83 -21.75 13.84
C ILE A 32 -5.75 -22.88 13.34
N SER A 33 -6.25 -23.76 14.21
CA SER A 33 -7.17 -24.83 13.80
C SER A 33 -8.63 -24.40 13.64
N ARG A 34 -9.00 -23.18 14.05
CA ARG A 34 -10.33 -22.60 13.83
C ARG A 34 -10.44 -21.82 12.51
N GLU A 35 -9.31 -21.43 11.92
CA GLU A 35 -9.25 -20.61 10.70
C GLU A 35 -8.49 -21.35 9.59
N GLY A 36 -9.20 -22.23 8.87
CA GLY A 36 -8.76 -22.75 7.57
C GLY A 36 -7.88 -24.00 7.60
N ASP A 37 -7.90 -24.71 6.47
CA ASP A 37 -7.13 -25.92 6.23
C ASP A 37 -5.62 -25.59 6.27
N PRO A 38 -4.85 -26.10 7.27
CA PRO A 38 -3.44 -25.78 7.41
C PRO A 38 -2.59 -26.31 6.23
N ASP A 39 -3.13 -27.26 5.47
CA ASP A 39 -2.48 -27.88 4.32
C ASP A 39 -2.97 -27.28 2.98
N PHE A 40 -3.75 -26.20 3.03
CA PHE A 40 -4.25 -25.55 1.83
C PHE A 40 -3.12 -25.13 0.87
N TRP A 41 -2.07 -24.48 1.40
CA TRP A 41 -0.98 -23.95 0.59
C TRP A 41 -0.05 -25.02 0.04
N THR A 42 0.18 -26.11 0.78
CA THR A 42 0.95 -27.27 0.30
C THR A 42 0.23 -28.05 -0.78
N ARG A 43 -1.11 -27.99 -0.81
CA ARG A 43 -1.95 -28.60 -1.85
C ARG A 43 -2.12 -27.72 -3.10
N VAL A 44 -2.14 -26.40 -2.93
CA VAL A 44 -2.33 -25.44 -4.03
C VAL A 44 -1.03 -25.10 -4.75
N ILE A 45 0.11 -25.14 -4.06
CA ILE A 45 1.42 -24.87 -4.65
C ILE A 45 2.36 -26.05 -4.34
N PRO A 46 2.76 -26.84 -5.34
CA PRO A 46 3.74 -27.91 -5.17
C PRO A 46 5.02 -27.39 -4.51
N VAL A 47 5.58 -28.16 -3.57
CA VAL A 47 6.75 -27.75 -2.76
C VAL A 47 7.95 -27.32 -3.62
N GLU A 48 8.14 -27.99 -4.75
CA GLU A 48 9.19 -27.69 -5.74
C GLU A 48 9.03 -26.28 -6.36
N GLU A 49 7.81 -25.79 -6.54
CA GLU A 49 7.55 -24.44 -7.05
C GLU A 49 7.73 -23.38 -5.95
N GLN A 50 7.46 -23.73 -4.69
CA GLN A 50 7.71 -22.84 -3.55
C GLN A 50 9.21 -22.60 -3.35
N GLU A 51 10.02 -23.66 -3.41
CA GLU A 51 11.47 -23.56 -3.28
C GLU A 51 12.09 -22.76 -4.44
N ASN A 52 11.58 -22.94 -5.67
CA ASN A 52 12.00 -22.16 -6.83
C ASN A 52 11.58 -20.69 -6.73
N ALA A 53 10.40 -20.38 -6.19
CA ALA A 53 9.97 -19.00 -5.96
C ALA A 53 10.89 -18.30 -4.94
N ILE A 54 11.19 -18.95 -3.82
CA ILE A 54 12.10 -18.45 -2.78
C ILE A 54 13.52 -18.28 -3.34
N ALA A 55 14.01 -19.25 -4.11
CA ALA A 55 15.31 -19.18 -4.75
C ALA A 55 15.39 -18.05 -5.79
N SER A 56 14.33 -17.81 -6.56
CA SER A 56 14.29 -16.72 -7.55
C SER A 56 14.33 -15.34 -6.89
N GLU A 57 13.69 -15.17 -5.72
CA GLU A 57 13.76 -13.92 -4.96
C GLU A 57 15.14 -13.68 -4.32
N LEU A 58 15.84 -14.75 -3.92
CA LEU A 58 17.22 -14.68 -3.42
C LEU A 58 18.25 -14.41 -4.53
N TYR A 59 18.04 -14.95 -5.74
CA TYR A 59 19.00 -14.88 -6.84
C TYR A 59 18.81 -13.67 -7.77
N ILE A 60 17.62 -13.05 -7.77
CA ILE A 60 17.41 -11.73 -8.40
C ILE A 60 18.00 -10.67 -7.44
N GLY A 61 19.32 -10.52 -7.52
CA GLY A 61 20.03 -9.46 -6.81
C GLY A 61 19.33 -8.12 -7.02
N ARG A 62 19.06 -7.42 -5.90
CA ARG A 62 18.42 -6.09 -5.91
C ARG A 62 19.06 -5.24 -6.99
N ARG A 63 18.31 -4.83 -8.02
CA ARG A 63 18.75 -3.82 -8.99
C ARG A 63 19.15 -2.56 -8.21
N GLN A 64 20.45 -2.38 -8.00
CA GLN A 64 21.01 -1.16 -7.42
C GLN A 64 20.86 -0.07 -8.50
N ARG A 65 19.91 0.85 -8.31
CA ARG A 65 19.86 2.05 -9.14
C ARG A 65 21.03 2.95 -8.74
N ASN A 66 21.98 3.15 -9.65
CA ASN A 66 23.02 4.15 -9.48
C ASN A 66 22.36 5.54 -9.38
N ARG A 67 22.37 6.11 -8.19
CA ARG A 67 21.91 7.48 -7.93
C ARG A 67 22.99 8.43 -8.44
N THR A 68 22.66 9.29 -9.40
CA THR A 68 23.56 10.34 -9.89
C THR A 68 23.89 11.28 -8.73
N LYS A 69 25.18 11.38 -8.36
CA LYS A 69 25.65 12.32 -7.33
C LYS A 69 25.61 13.72 -7.95
N ILE A 70 24.73 14.57 -7.44
CA ILE A 70 24.73 15.99 -7.77
C ILE A 70 25.85 16.61 -6.92
N PHE A 71 26.94 17.02 -7.57
CA PHE A 71 28.02 17.75 -6.94
C PHE A 71 27.72 19.24 -7.05
N GLY A 72 27.70 19.94 -5.91
CA GLY A 72 27.75 21.40 -5.87
C GLY A 72 26.47 22.09 -5.38
N MET A 73 26.27 22.09 -4.06
CA MET A 73 25.86 23.27 -3.30
C MET A 73 26.11 23.00 -1.81
N SER A 74 27.32 23.42 -1.40
CA SER A 74 27.74 23.94 -0.09
C SER A 74 27.07 23.44 1.21
N ASP A 75 27.94 22.91 2.06
CA ASP A 75 27.99 23.05 3.53
C ASP A 75 26.84 22.52 4.37
N VAL A 76 26.99 21.27 4.85
CA VAL A 76 26.83 20.95 6.28
C VAL A 76 27.79 19.81 6.63
N GLU A 77 28.56 20.03 7.68
CA GLU A 77 29.53 19.11 8.28
C GLU A 77 28.94 17.79 8.77
N GLU A 78 29.81 16.77 8.74
CA GLU A 78 30.08 15.81 9.81
C GLU A 78 28.90 15.33 10.69
N THR A 79 28.45 14.10 10.46
CA THR A 79 28.54 12.99 11.44
C THR A 79 27.75 11.79 10.92
N GLY A 80 28.38 10.62 10.96
CA GLY A 80 27.77 9.38 10.53
C GLY A 80 26.74 8.87 11.53
N GLU A 81 25.47 8.83 11.14
CA GLU A 81 24.49 7.95 11.75
C GLU A 81 23.63 7.30 10.67
N ARG A 82 23.77 5.97 10.55
CA ARG A 82 22.91 5.10 9.74
C ARG A 82 21.53 5.02 10.41
N SER A 83 20.72 6.06 10.22
CA SER A 83 19.30 6.03 10.55
C SER A 83 18.55 5.27 9.46
N THR A 84 18.28 3.98 9.69
CA THR A 84 17.23 3.24 8.99
C THR A 84 15.86 3.59 9.59
N GLY A 85 15.59 4.87 9.76
CA GLY A 85 14.27 5.39 10.07
C GLY A 85 13.52 5.62 8.78
N ARG A 86 12.52 4.80 8.50
CA ARG A 86 11.51 5.05 7.46
C ARG A 86 10.68 6.27 7.87
N GLN A 87 11.27 7.46 7.81
CA GLN A 87 10.54 8.71 7.87
C GLN A 87 9.78 8.83 6.55
N ARG A 88 8.57 8.27 6.53
CA ARG A 88 7.52 8.82 5.67
C ARG A 88 7.44 10.29 6.05
N ARG A 89 8.01 11.15 5.22
CA ARG A 89 7.67 12.57 5.21
C ARG A 89 6.16 12.62 4.95
N GLN A 90 5.39 12.65 6.02
CA GLN A 90 4.09 13.30 5.98
C GLN A 90 4.42 14.75 5.64
N VAL A 91 4.23 15.08 4.38
CA VAL A 91 4.20 16.45 3.92
C VAL A 91 2.93 17.01 4.56
N ASN A 92 3.10 17.63 5.72
CA ASN A 92 2.08 18.46 6.33
C ASN A 92 1.96 19.72 5.46
N THR A 93 1.26 19.63 4.33
CA THR A 93 0.72 20.80 3.64
C THR A 93 -0.45 21.30 4.46
N THR A 94 -0.11 22.01 5.53
CA THR A 94 -0.96 23.02 6.15
C THR A 94 -1.09 24.17 5.15
N GLY A 95 -1.95 23.97 4.17
CA GLY A 95 -2.22 24.92 3.10
C GLY A 95 -3.62 24.69 2.59
N LYS A 96 -4.59 25.33 3.25
CA LYS A 96 -5.97 25.38 2.78
C LYS A 96 -6.02 25.94 1.35
N ALA A 97 -6.74 25.21 0.52
CA ALA A 97 -7.52 25.64 -0.63
C ALA A 97 -6.78 26.06 -1.92
N TYR A 98 -7.35 25.58 -3.03
CA TYR A 98 -7.14 25.99 -4.43
C TYR A 98 -5.98 25.35 -5.19
N SER A 99 -6.03 24.03 -5.34
CA SER A 99 -5.82 23.37 -6.62
C SER A 99 -6.11 21.90 -6.42
N SER A 100 -7.17 21.37 -7.04
CA SER A 100 -7.27 19.94 -7.25
C SER A 100 -6.03 19.52 -8.03
N SER A 101 -5.00 19.04 -7.33
CA SER A 101 -3.78 18.59 -7.98
C SER A 101 -4.17 17.52 -8.97
N MET A 102 -3.62 17.53 -10.19
CA MET A 102 -3.86 16.46 -11.17
C MET A 102 -3.68 15.06 -10.57
N LYS A 103 -2.84 14.94 -9.53
CA LYS A 103 -2.66 13.71 -8.74
C LYS A 103 -3.95 13.27 -8.05
N ASP A 104 -4.67 14.21 -7.45
CA ASP A 104 -5.89 13.97 -6.68
C ASP A 104 -7.06 13.67 -7.63
N THR A 105 -7.16 14.38 -8.75
CA THR A 105 -8.14 14.06 -9.81
C THR A 105 -7.91 12.66 -10.37
N ARG A 106 -6.65 12.26 -10.58
CA ARG A 106 -6.31 10.88 -11.01
C ARG A 106 -6.66 9.84 -9.94
N ALA A 107 -6.40 10.14 -8.67
CA ALA A 107 -6.76 9.25 -7.56
C ALA A 107 -8.30 9.10 -7.45
N LEU A 108 -9.03 10.20 -7.63
CA LEU A 108 -10.50 10.23 -7.65
C LEU A 108 -11.05 9.37 -8.79
N ILE A 109 -10.57 9.55 -10.03
CA ILE A 109 -11.00 8.76 -11.19
C ILE A 109 -10.65 7.27 -11.00
N LYS A 110 -9.46 6.97 -10.47
CA LYS A 110 -9.03 5.58 -10.21
C LYS A 110 -9.94 4.89 -9.20
N SER A 111 -10.33 5.60 -8.15
CA SER A 111 -11.22 5.09 -7.12
C SER A 111 -12.65 4.96 -7.67
N PHE A 112 -13.13 5.95 -8.42
CA PHE A 112 -14.41 5.89 -9.13
C PHE A 112 -14.54 4.64 -10.03
N ARG A 113 -13.48 4.26 -10.75
CA ARG A 113 -13.46 3.02 -11.56
C ARG A 113 -13.71 1.73 -10.77
N LYS A 114 -13.44 1.72 -9.45
CA LYS A 114 -13.72 0.55 -8.59
C LYS A 114 -15.21 0.43 -8.25
N PHE A 115 -15.90 1.57 -8.08
CA PHE A 115 -17.29 1.61 -7.63
C PHE A 115 -18.31 1.76 -8.78
N GLY A 116 -17.91 2.42 -9.88
CA GLY A 116 -18.69 2.57 -11.10
C GLY A 116 -19.97 3.42 -11.00
N THR A 117 -20.25 4.01 -9.83
CA THR A 117 -21.50 4.74 -9.57
C THR A 117 -21.24 6.01 -8.74
N TRP A 118 -21.94 7.10 -9.06
CA TRP A 118 -21.78 8.39 -8.36
C TRP A 118 -22.46 8.40 -6.99
N ASP A 119 -23.43 7.51 -6.77
CA ASP A 119 -24.20 7.41 -5.52
C ASP A 119 -23.30 7.06 -4.32
N ARG A 120 -22.17 6.39 -4.58
CA ARG A 120 -21.17 6.00 -3.58
C ARG A 120 -20.04 7.02 -3.45
N ILE A 121 -20.29 8.30 -3.72
CA ILE A 121 -19.23 9.33 -3.69
C ILE A 121 -18.50 9.40 -2.35
N ALA A 122 -19.20 9.16 -1.23
CA ALA A 122 -18.57 9.13 0.08
C ALA A 122 -17.53 8.01 0.19
N ASP A 123 -17.86 6.81 -0.30
CA ASP A 123 -16.95 5.66 -0.30
C ASP A 123 -15.78 5.87 -1.26
N ILE A 124 -16.04 6.50 -2.41
CA ILE A 124 -15.01 6.85 -3.39
C ILE A 124 -14.00 7.85 -2.80
N LEU A 125 -14.47 8.88 -2.08
CA LEU A 125 -13.60 9.86 -1.43
C LEU A 125 -12.81 9.24 -0.28
N ASN A 126 -13.41 8.31 0.47
CA ASN A 126 -12.72 7.55 1.51
C ASN A 126 -11.61 6.66 0.93
N ASP A 127 -11.89 5.90 -0.14
CA ASP A 127 -10.91 5.02 -0.79
C ASP A 127 -9.76 5.81 -1.46
N ALA A 128 -10.05 7.02 -1.94
CA ALA A 128 -9.05 7.89 -2.55
C ALA A 128 -8.23 8.69 -1.52
N ASP A 129 -8.60 8.67 -0.24
CA ASP A 129 -8.04 9.52 0.83
C ASP A 129 -8.19 11.03 0.51
N LEU A 130 -9.37 11.43 0.03
CA LEU A 130 -9.67 12.77 -0.48
C LEU A 130 -10.86 13.47 0.23
N THR A 131 -11.30 12.94 1.37
CA THR A 131 -12.43 13.46 2.14
C THR A 131 -12.25 14.89 2.63
N GLU A 132 -11.02 15.30 2.93
CA GLU A 132 -10.68 16.67 3.36
C GLU A 132 -10.38 17.61 2.19
N VAL A 133 -10.17 17.06 0.99
CA VAL A 133 -9.74 17.79 -0.20
C VAL A 133 -10.93 18.20 -1.07
N PHE A 134 -11.86 17.29 -1.30
CA PHE A 134 -13.02 17.53 -2.15
C PHE A 134 -14.32 17.58 -1.35
N GLU A 135 -15.15 18.58 -1.67
CA GLU A 135 -16.55 18.49 -1.33
C GLU A 135 -17.23 17.42 -2.20
N LYS A 136 -18.21 16.70 -1.64
CA LYS A 136 -18.93 15.64 -2.35
C LYS A 136 -19.56 16.14 -3.66
N SER A 137 -20.13 17.34 -3.63
CA SER A 137 -20.77 18.00 -4.78
C SER A 137 -19.75 18.28 -5.91
N GLU A 138 -18.58 18.80 -5.55
CA GLU A 138 -17.49 19.08 -6.48
C GLU A 138 -16.91 17.80 -7.09
N ALA A 139 -16.69 16.77 -6.28
CA ALA A 139 -16.20 15.48 -6.74
C ALA A 139 -17.15 14.85 -7.77
N VAL A 140 -18.47 14.91 -7.54
CA VAL A 140 -19.47 14.45 -8.50
C VAL A 140 -19.42 15.25 -9.80
N ARG A 141 -19.27 16.58 -9.72
CA ARG A 141 -19.16 17.43 -10.91
C ARG A 141 -17.96 17.03 -11.77
N ILE A 142 -16.77 16.93 -11.17
CA ILE A 142 -15.52 16.55 -11.87
C ILE A 142 -15.68 15.19 -12.54
N LEU A 143 -16.25 14.22 -11.82
CA LEU A 143 -16.46 12.87 -12.30
C LEU A 143 -17.44 12.82 -13.49
N LYS A 144 -18.51 13.62 -13.47
CA LYS A 144 -19.45 13.76 -14.59
C LYS A 144 -18.83 14.43 -15.81
N GLU A 145 -18.05 15.49 -15.59
CA GLU A 145 -17.32 16.19 -16.67
C GLU A 145 -16.33 15.24 -17.35
N ALA A 146 -15.53 14.50 -16.57
CA ALA A 146 -14.58 13.52 -17.10
C ALA A 146 -15.27 12.39 -17.87
N TYR A 147 -16.48 11.98 -17.44
CA TYR A 147 -17.26 10.96 -18.15
C TYR A 147 -17.79 11.47 -19.48
N ALA A 148 -18.36 12.68 -19.51
CA ALA A 148 -18.84 13.30 -20.75
C ALA A 148 -17.70 13.53 -21.74
N GLU A 149 -16.51 13.93 -21.27
CA GLU A 149 -15.32 14.08 -22.12
C GLU A 149 -14.87 12.72 -22.69
N ALA A 150 -14.92 11.65 -21.90
CA ALA A 150 -14.61 10.31 -22.37
C ALA A 150 -15.60 9.80 -23.43
N GLU A 151 -16.91 10.08 -23.28
CA GLU A 151 -17.91 9.77 -24.30
C GLU A 151 -17.65 10.52 -25.61
N GLN A 152 -17.34 11.81 -25.54
CA GLN A 152 -17.01 12.60 -26.73
C GLN A 152 -15.73 12.11 -27.41
N ALA A 153 -14.72 11.69 -26.64
CA ALA A 153 -13.48 11.15 -27.18
C ALA A 153 -13.72 9.84 -27.95
N LEU A 154 -14.62 8.98 -27.48
CA LEU A 154 -15.00 7.75 -28.19
C LEU A 154 -15.70 8.06 -29.52
N VAL A 155 -16.64 9.00 -29.54
CA VAL A 155 -17.33 9.41 -30.77
C VAL A 155 -16.34 9.96 -31.80
N ARG A 156 -15.39 10.79 -31.36
CA ARG A 156 -14.33 11.32 -32.25
C ARG A 156 -13.44 10.21 -32.79
N PHE A 157 -13.06 9.25 -31.94
CA PHE A 157 -12.25 8.10 -32.35
C PHE A 157 -12.95 7.26 -33.42
N ASP A 158 -14.25 7.01 -33.26
CA ASP A 158 -15.04 6.26 -34.25
C ASP A 158 -15.17 7.02 -35.58
N GLN A 159 -15.34 8.35 -35.54
CA GLN A 159 -15.36 9.22 -36.73
C GLN A 159 -14.01 9.20 -37.46
N GLU A 160 -12.90 9.36 -36.75
CA GLU A 160 -11.55 9.30 -37.32
C GLU A 160 -11.24 7.92 -37.94
N ALA A 161 -11.73 6.84 -37.31
CA ALA A 161 -11.59 5.50 -37.86
C ALA A 161 -12.40 5.31 -39.15
N ALA A 162 -13.61 5.88 -39.21
CA ALA A 162 -14.45 5.83 -40.41
C ALA A 162 -13.85 6.62 -41.58
N GLU A 163 -13.32 7.81 -41.31
CA GLU A 163 -12.66 8.66 -42.32
C GLU A 163 -11.41 8.00 -42.93
N LYS A 164 -10.59 7.34 -42.09
CA LYS A 164 -9.41 6.59 -42.58
C LYS A 164 -9.79 5.43 -43.49
N ASN A 165 -10.85 4.69 -43.15
CA ASN A 165 -11.33 3.58 -43.97
C ASN A 165 -11.99 4.05 -45.29
N ALA A 166 -12.54 5.27 -45.33
CA ALA A 166 -13.14 5.85 -46.53
C ALA A 166 -12.11 6.48 -47.49
N GLY A 167 -10.91 6.85 -47.00
CA GLY A 167 -9.84 7.42 -47.82
C GLY A 167 -8.96 6.40 -48.55
N ASP A 168 -9.00 5.13 -48.16
CA ASP A 168 -8.26 4.01 -48.78
C ASP A 168 -9.09 3.21 -49.82
N ALA A 169 -10.34 3.62 -50.09
CA ALA A 169 -11.25 3.01 -51.07
C ALA A 169 -11.42 3.88 -52.32
#